data_AF-A0AAP0J016-F1
#
_entry.id   AF-A0AAP0J016-F1
#
_cell.length_a   1.000
_cell.length_b   1.000
_cell.length_c   1.000
_cell.angle_alpha   90.00
_cell.angle_beta   90.00
_cell.angle_gamma   90.00
#
_symmetry.space_group_name_H-M   'P 1'
#
loop_
_entity.id
_entity.type
_entity.pdbx_description
1 polymer ?
#
loop_
_entity_poly.entity_id
_entity_poly.type
_entity_poly.pdbx_seq_one_letter_code
_entity_poly.pdbx_strand_id
1 'polypeptide(L)'
;MQVWIDYDAVKKRVVVALAPMGVTRPRIPLLSTHLDLSLVFMDQMYVGFSASNGLLQSSQYILGWSFNIDGQAQKLDITRLPPVPRRKQPKERHGQTIGSTVGMVMVALITLFGGLYIVRRKRYDEIREDWEKEYGPQRSPTRICTKPLKLSKIKPFFDQVDLGRFIEAPFRNLKLKLPSNAYPMNRCRG
;
A
#
# COMPACT_ATOMS: atom_id res chain seq x y z
N MET A 1 -9.14 -4.37 31.92
CA MET A 1 -8.98 -4.94 33.28
C MET A 1 -8.85 -3.80 34.28
N GLN A 2 -9.15 -4.03 35.55
CA GLN A 2 -8.94 -3.08 36.64
C GLN A 2 -8.04 -3.70 37.70
N VAL A 3 -7.07 -2.92 38.19
CA VAL A 3 -6.06 -3.33 39.15
C VAL A 3 -6.12 -2.39 40.35
N TRP A 4 -6.02 -2.96 41.56
CA TRP A 4 -5.86 -2.22 42.81
C TRP A 4 -4.56 -2.65 43.48
N ILE A 5 -3.77 -1.68 43.91
CA ILE A 5 -2.51 -1.90 44.62
C ILE A 5 -2.61 -1.07 45.90
N ASP A 6 -2.68 -1.76 47.04
CA ASP A 6 -2.71 -1.11 48.34
C ASP A 6 -1.50 -1.55 49.16
N TYR A 7 -0.93 -0.61 49.91
CA TYR A 7 0.12 -0.88 50.88
C TYR A 7 -0.33 -0.44 52.26
N ASP A 8 -0.28 -1.37 53.22
CA ASP A 8 -0.52 -1.08 54.64
C ASP A 8 0.83 -0.97 55.34
N ALA A 9 1.24 0.26 55.67
CA ALA A 9 2.54 0.52 56.30
C ALA A 9 2.63 -0.05 57.73
N VAL A 10 1.51 -0.15 58.45
CA VAL A 10 1.47 -0.70 59.81
C VAL A 10 1.66 -2.21 59.77
N LYS A 11 0.97 -2.89 58.84
CA LYS A 11 1.08 -4.35 58.67
C LYS A 11 2.24 -4.78 57.76
N LYS A 12 2.95 -3.81 57.17
CA LYS A 12 4.02 -4.01 56.19
C LYS A 12 3.59 -5.00 55.11
N ARG A 13 2.42 -4.75 54.51
CA ARG A 13 1.76 -5.70 53.61
C ARG A 13 1.29 -5.03 52.34
N VAL A 14 1.66 -5.63 51.21
CA VAL A 14 1.19 -5.25 49.88
C VAL A 14 0.06 -6.18 49.46
N VAL A 15 -1.05 -5.60 49.03
CA VAL A 15 -2.21 -6.33 48.51
C VAL A 15 -2.48 -5.88 47.09
N VAL A 16 -2.48 -6.83 46.16
CA VAL A 16 -2.81 -6.60 44.76
C VAL A 16 -4.07 -7.37 44.40
N ALA A 17 -5.08 -6.66 43.93
CA ALA A 17 -6.32 -7.24 43.44
C ALA A 17 -6.49 -6.93 41.96
N LEU A 18 -7.03 -7.89 41.20
CA LEU A 18 -7.26 -7.79 39.77
C LEU A 18 -8.68 -8.25 39.45
N ALA A 19 -9.40 -7.50 38.62
CA ALA A 19 -10.71 -7.91 38.13
C ALA A 19 -10.97 -7.43 36.70
N PRO A 20 -11.92 -8.06 35.97
CA PRO A 20 -12.45 -7.49 34.74
C PRO A 20 -13.06 -6.10 34.97
N MET A 21 -13.07 -5.27 33.92
CA MET A 21 -13.68 -3.93 33.98
C MET A 21 -15.19 -4.06 34.26
N GLY A 22 -15.71 -3.21 35.15
CA GLY A 22 -17.12 -3.21 35.54
C GLY A 22 -17.47 -4.16 36.68
N VAL A 23 -16.53 -4.98 37.14
CA VAL A 23 -16.70 -5.84 38.32
C VAL A 23 -16.18 -5.11 39.55
N THR A 24 -16.85 -5.27 40.69
CA THR A 24 -16.39 -4.72 41.96
C THR A 24 -15.11 -5.41 42.42
N ARG A 25 -14.36 -4.73 43.29
CA ARG A 25 -13.11 -5.27 43.85
C ARG A 25 -13.37 -6.65 44.49
N PRO A 26 -12.60 -7.69 44.12
CA PRO A 26 -12.80 -9.03 44.64
C PRO A 26 -12.47 -9.10 46.14
N ARG A 27 -13.18 -9.98 46.86
CA ARG A 27 -12.91 -10.23 48.29
C ARG A 27 -11.58 -10.93 48.51
N ILE A 28 -11.20 -11.81 47.59
CA ILE A 28 -9.94 -12.55 47.61
C ILE A 28 -8.98 -11.83 46.65
N PRO A 29 -7.90 -11.20 47.15
CA PRO A 29 -6.91 -10.55 46.30
C PRO A 29 -6.09 -11.59 45.53
N LEU A 30 -5.49 -11.16 44.42
CA LEU A 30 -4.62 -12.02 43.62
C LEU A 30 -3.28 -12.26 44.33
N LEU A 31 -2.78 -11.23 45.02
CA LEU A 31 -1.52 -11.29 45.76
C LEU A 31 -1.69 -10.57 47.11
N SER A 32 -1.16 -11.19 48.16
CA SER A 32 -1.04 -10.59 49.48
C SER A 32 0.27 -11.04 50.09
N THR A 33 1.25 -10.14 50.20
CA THR A 33 2.60 -10.44 50.67
C THR A 33 3.05 -9.46 51.73
N HIS A 34 3.76 -9.96 52.74
CA HIS A 34 4.41 -9.12 53.74
C HIS A 34 5.74 -8.63 53.17
N LEU A 35 5.85 -7.33 53.00
CA LEU A 35 7.03 -6.67 52.44
C LEU A 35 7.18 -5.31 53.13
N ASP A 36 8.34 -5.07 53.72
CA ASP A 36 8.65 -3.78 54.32
C ASP A 36 9.20 -2.83 53.25
N LEU A 37 8.33 -1.99 52.68
CA LEU A 37 8.72 -1.01 51.68
C LEU A 37 9.48 0.18 52.27
N SER A 38 9.52 0.32 53.60
CA SER A 38 10.21 1.44 54.27
C SER A 38 11.72 1.43 54.02
N LEU A 39 12.28 0.25 53.73
CA LEU A 39 13.70 0.10 53.39
C LEU A 39 14.03 0.52 51.95
N VAL A 40 13.01 0.57 51.07
CA VAL A 40 13.17 0.85 49.65
C VAL A 40 12.70 2.26 49.31
N PHE A 41 11.66 2.74 49.99
CA PHE A 41 11.12 4.08 49.78
C PHE A 41 12.09 5.15 50.26
N MET A 42 12.26 6.16 49.41
CA MET A 42 13.05 7.37 49.64
C MET A 42 12.08 8.53 49.83
N ASP A 43 12.57 9.65 50.37
CA ASP A 43 11.76 10.85 50.63
C ASP A 43 11.01 11.37 49.40
N GLN A 44 11.57 11.18 48.21
CA GLN A 44 10.95 11.57 46.94
C GLN A 44 11.08 10.45 45.91
N MET A 45 9.95 10.07 45.33
CA MET A 45 9.87 9.01 44.31
C MET A 45 8.85 9.35 43.25
N TYR A 46 9.06 8.78 42.06
CA TYR A 46 8.14 8.91 40.94
C TYR A 46 7.36 7.61 40.79
N VAL A 47 6.05 7.74 40.58
CA VAL A 47 5.15 6.61 40.33
C VAL A 47 4.65 6.73 38.89
N GLY A 48 4.69 5.61 38.17
CA GLY A 48 4.24 5.56 36.79
C GLY A 48 4.07 4.13 36.32
N PHE A 49 3.68 4.01 35.05
CA PHE A 49 3.50 2.73 34.41
C PHE A 49 4.60 2.53 33.37
N SER A 50 5.11 1.31 33.29
CA SER A 50 6.00 0.88 32.23
C SER A 50 5.41 -0.32 31.51
N ALA A 51 5.58 -0.33 30.20
CA ALA A 51 4.94 -1.23 29.26
C ALA A 51 5.97 -1.61 28.19
N SER A 52 6.10 -2.90 27.90
CA SER A 52 6.96 -3.37 26.82
C SER A 52 6.19 -4.30 25.89
N ASN A 53 6.47 -4.18 24.60
CA ASN A 53 5.92 -5.06 23.58
C ASN A 53 7.01 -6.03 23.17
N GLY A 54 6.78 -7.32 23.37
CA GLY A 54 7.68 -8.38 22.90
C GLY A 54 7.48 -8.68 21.41
N LEU A 55 7.89 -9.88 20.99
CA LEU A 55 7.70 -10.38 19.62
C LEU A 55 6.23 -10.35 19.14
N LEU A 56 5.30 -10.49 20.09
CA LEU A 56 3.87 -10.34 19.86
C LEU A 56 3.48 -8.89 20.11
N GLN A 57 3.04 -8.20 19.06
CA GLN A 57 2.60 -6.81 19.14
C GLN A 57 1.25 -6.71 19.87
N SER A 58 1.31 -6.57 21.19
CA SER A 58 0.16 -6.24 22.04
C SER A 58 -0.03 -4.73 22.14
N SER A 59 -1.29 -4.28 22.20
CA SER A 59 -1.59 -2.86 22.43
C SER A 59 -1.91 -2.66 23.90
N GLN A 60 -1.06 -1.91 24.60
CA GLN A 60 -1.17 -1.65 26.03
C GLN A 60 -1.67 -0.21 26.23
N TYR A 61 -2.89 -0.06 26.74
CA TYR A 61 -3.52 1.25 26.97
C TYR A 61 -3.90 1.41 28.44
N ILE A 62 -3.56 2.56 29.00
CA ILE A 62 -3.99 2.98 30.34
C ILE A 62 -5.15 3.94 30.13
N LEU A 63 -6.36 3.52 30.47
CA LEU A 63 -7.56 4.33 30.30
C LEU A 63 -7.66 5.45 31.33
N GLY A 64 -7.17 5.17 32.54
CA GLY A 64 -7.17 6.11 33.65
C GLY A 64 -6.56 5.45 34.87
N TRP A 65 -6.08 6.28 35.79
CA TRP A 65 -5.50 5.85 37.06
C TRP A 65 -5.70 6.94 38.10
N SER A 66 -5.65 6.53 39.35
CA SER A 66 -5.78 7.41 40.52
C SER A 66 -4.77 6.92 41.55
N PHE A 67 -4.06 7.85 42.17
CA PHE A 67 -3.04 7.52 43.16
C PHE A 67 -3.19 8.44 44.37
N ASN A 68 -3.00 7.86 45.56
CA ASN A 68 -3.01 8.56 46.83
C ASN A 68 -2.03 7.86 47.77
N ILE A 69 -1.28 8.63 48.55
CA ILE A 69 -0.28 8.14 49.51
C ILE A 69 -0.92 8.03 50.90
N ASP A 70 -1.60 9.10 51.33
CA ASP A 70 -2.08 9.25 52.70
C ASP A 70 -3.53 8.77 52.89
N GLY A 71 -3.94 7.75 52.12
CA GLY A 71 -5.26 7.17 52.27
C GLY A 71 -5.75 6.44 51.03
N GLN A 72 -7.07 6.28 50.96
CA GLN A 72 -7.69 5.57 49.85
C GLN A 72 -7.66 6.45 48.58
N ALA A 73 -7.23 5.86 47.46
CA ALA A 73 -7.30 6.54 46.16
C ALA A 73 -8.76 6.77 45.74
N GLN A 74 -9.00 7.90 45.05
CA GLN A 74 -10.33 8.23 44.54
C GLN A 74 -10.82 7.14 43.59
N LYS A 75 -12.05 6.67 43.76
CA LYS A 75 -12.62 5.64 42.89
C LYS A 75 -12.74 6.17 41.47
N LEU A 76 -12.05 5.54 40.53
CA LEU A 76 -12.12 5.87 39.12
C LEU A 76 -13.52 5.55 38.56
N ASP A 77 -14.17 6.55 37.97
CA ASP A 77 -15.48 6.37 37.32
C ASP A 77 -15.27 5.77 35.92
N ILE A 78 -15.47 4.45 35.83
CA ILE A 78 -15.26 3.67 34.60
C ILE A 78 -16.18 4.18 33.47
N THR A 79 -17.35 4.74 33.79
CA THR A 79 -18.33 5.20 32.80
C THR A 79 -17.89 6.45 32.05
N ARG A 80 -16.99 7.24 32.65
CA ARG A 80 -16.43 8.46 32.06
C ARG A 80 -15.17 8.21 31.25
N LEU A 81 -14.64 7.00 31.25
CA LEU A 81 -13.40 6.67 30.53
C LEU A 81 -13.67 6.57 29.03
N PRO A 82 -12.76 7.09 28.19
CA PRO A 82 -12.88 6.95 26.74
C PRO A 82 -12.82 5.46 26.36
N PRO A 83 -13.55 5.05 25.30
CA PRO A 83 -13.49 3.68 24.82
C PRO A 83 -12.10 3.37 24.26
N VAL A 84 -11.63 2.14 24.50
CA VAL A 84 -10.35 1.66 23.95
C VAL A 84 -10.43 1.68 22.41
N PRO A 85 -9.43 2.25 21.70
CA PRO A 85 -9.41 2.23 20.25
C PRO A 85 -9.39 0.78 19.75
N ARG A 86 -10.41 0.39 18.99
CA ARG A 86 -10.44 -0.93 18.35
C ARG A 86 -9.36 -0.98 17.29
N ARG A 87 -8.38 -1.88 17.48
CA ARG A 87 -7.41 -2.21 16.43
C ARG A 87 -8.21 -2.73 15.23
N LYS A 88 -8.29 -1.94 14.16
CA LYS A 88 -8.81 -2.42 12.88
C LYS A 88 -7.92 -3.60 12.51
N GLN A 89 -8.48 -4.82 12.48
CA GLN A 89 -7.73 -5.95 11.97
C GLN A 89 -7.29 -5.60 10.55
N PRO A 90 -6.03 -5.85 10.17
CA PRO A 90 -5.62 -5.71 8.79
C PRO A 90 -6.60 -6.54 7.97
N LYS A 91 -7.38 -5.88 7.11
CA LYS A 91 -8.22 -6.59 6.14
C LYS A 91 -7.27 -7.48 5.36
N GLU A 92 -7.35 -8.80 5.54
CA GLU A 92 -6.51 -9.73 4.81
C GLU A 92 -6.61 -9.36 3.33
N ARG A 93 -5.50 -8.88 2.77
CA ARG A 93 -5.39 -8.66 1.32
C ARG A 93 -5.12 -10.01 0.69
N HIS A 94 -6.10 -10.91 0.76
CA HIS A 94 -6.06 -12.24 0.16
C HIS A 94 -5.85 -12.18 -1.37
N GLY A 95 -6.07 -11.01 -1.99
CA GLY A 95 -5.80 -10.75 -3.40
C GLY A 95 -4.35 -10.42 -3.76
N GLN A 96 -3.47 -10.09 -2.79
CA GLN A 96 -2.09 -9.70 -3.09
C GLN A 96 -1.15 -10.90 -3.27
N THR A 97 -1.45 -12.04 -2.65
CA THR A 97 -0.69 -13.29 -2.82
C THR A 97 -0.97 -13.96 -4.17
N ILE A 98 -2.21 -13.87 -4.68
CA ILE A 98 -2.61 -14.46 -5.97
C ILE A 98 -1.97 -13.71 -7.15
N GLY A 99 -1.86 -12.38 -7.07
CA GLY A 99 -1.20 -11.60 -8.12
C GLY A 99 0.29 -11.91 -8.27
N SER A 100 0.97 -12.22 -7.17
CA SER A 100 2.41 -12.50 -7.17
C SER A 100 2.75 -13.85 -7.81
N THR A 101 1.94 -14.89 -7.60
CA THR A 101 2.21 -16.22 -8.16
C THR A 101 1.88 -16.27 -9.65
N VAL A 102 0.78 -15.64 -10.09
CA VAL A 102 0.42 -15.52 -11.51
C VAL A 102 1.47 -14.72 -12.29
N GLY A 103 1.99 -13.63 -11.70
CA GLY A 103 3.07 -12.85 -12.30
C GLY A 103 4.32 -13.67 -12.61
N MET A 104 4.79 -14.50 -11.66
CA MET A 104 5.96 -15.37 -11.89
C MET A 104 5.73 -16.39 -13.01
N VAL A 105 4.56 -17.03 -13.06
CA VAL A 105 4.25 -18.02 -14.10
C VAL A 105 4.24 -17.37 -15.48
N MET A 106 3.64 -16.18 -15.62
CA MET A 106 3.60 -15.46 -16.90
C MET A 106 4.99 -15.07 -17.39
N VAL A 107 5.86 -14.59 -16.49
CA VAL A 107 7.25 -14.25 -16.85
C VAL A 107 8.01 -15.51 -17.32
N ALA A 108 7.85 -16.64 -16.62
CA ALA A 108 8.49 -17.90 -17.01
C ALA A 108 8.02 -18.42 -18.38
N LEU A 109 6.73 -18.26 -18.71
CA LEU A 109 6.21 -18.63 -20.03
C LEU A 109 6.79 -17.73 -21.13
N ILE A 110 6.85 -16.40 -20.91
CA ILE A 110 7.40 -15.46 -21.88
C ILE A 110 8.88 -15.75 -22.16
N THR A 111 9.67 -16.02 -21.11
CA THR A 111 11.10 -16.36 -21.29
C THR A 111 11.28 -17.69 -22.04
N LEU A 112 10.46 -18.70 -21.74
CA LEU A 112 10.49 -19.99 -22.44
C LEU A 112 10.13 -19.83 -23.92
N PHE A 113 8.97 -19.22 -24.23
CA PHE A 113 8.53 -19.05 -25.62
C PHE A 113 9.45 -18.11 -26.41
N GLY A 114 9.90 -17.00 -25.80
CA GLY A 114 10.85 -16.09 -26.41
C GLY A 114 12.19 -16.75 -26.72
N GLY A 115 12.72 -17.53 -25.77
CA GLY A 115 13.95 -18.31 -25.96
C GLY A 115 13.81 -19.32 -27.10
N LEU A 116 12.73 -20.11 -27.12
CA LEU A 116 12.44 -21.07 -28.18
C LEU A 116 12.29 -20.40 -29.55
N TYR A 117 11.62 -19.25 -29.60
CA TYR A 117 11.45 -18.48 -30.84
C TYR A 117 12.80 -17.98 -31.38
N ILE A 118 13.68 -17.46 -30.51
CA ILE A 118 15.01 -16.99 -30.90
C ILE A 118 15.87 -18.17 -31.40
N VAL A 119 15.87 -19.30 -30.70
CA VAL A 119 16.63 -20.50 -31.13
C VAL A 119 16.11 -21.01 -32.46
N ARG A 120 14.79 -21.11 -32.64
CA ARG A 120 14.20 -21.48 -33.93
C ARG A 120 14.63 -20.50 -35.01
N ARG A 121 14.52 -19.19 -34.77
CA ARG A 121 14.91 -18.18 -35.75
C ARG A 121 16.37 -18.30 -36.14
N LYS A 122 17.29 -18.48 -35.18
CA LYS A 122 18.71 -18.70 -35.48
C LYS A 122 18.95 -19.98 -36.29
N ARG A 123 18.25 -21.08 -35.98
CA ARG A 123 18.31 -22.33 -36.76
C ARG A 123 17.73 -22.16 -38.16
N TYR A 124 16.68 -21.36 -38.33
CA TYR A 124 16.12 -21.05 -39.64
C TYR A 124 17.02 -20.11 -40.44
N ASP A 125 17.71 -19.16 -39.81
CA ASP A 125 18.72 -18.34 -40.50
C ASP A 125 19.91 -19.21 -40.93
N GLU A 126 20.38 -20.13 -40.08
CA GLU A 126 21.41 -21.12 -40.44
C GLU A 126 20.96 -22.05 -41.58
N ILE A 127 19.72 -22.56 -41.55
CA ILE A 127 19.14 -23.39 -42.63
C ILE A 127 18.83 -22.57 -43.88
N ARG A 128 18.59 -21.25 -43.77
CA ARG A 128 18.31 -20.35 -44.90
C ARG A 128 19.59 -19.95 -45.64
N GLU A 129 20.76 -19.98 -45.00
CA GLU A 129 22.01 -19.48 -45.58
C GLU A 129 22.76 -20.42 -46.53
N ASP A 130 22.58 -21.74 -46.45
CA ASP A 130 23.38 -22.67 -47.26
C ASP A 130 22.84 -22.90 -48.68
N TRP A 131 21.56 -22.64 -48.92
CA TRP A 131 20.94 -22.76 -50.25
C TRP A 131 20.61 -21.40 -50.91
N GLU A 132 20.47 -20.30 -50.16
CA GLU A 132 20.22 -18.96 -50.73
C GLU A 132 21.49 -18.27 -51.27
N LYS A 133 22.70 -18.71 -50.87
CA LYS A 133 23.96 -18.18 -51.41
C LYS A 133 24.22 -18.61 -52.86
N GLU A 134 23.66 -19.74 -53.30
CA GLU A 134 23.94 -20.29 -54.64
C GLU A 134 22.88 -19.94 -55.70
N TYR A 135 21.66 -19.54 -55.29
CA TYR A 135 20.58 -19.16 -56.21
C TYR A 135 19.81 -17.89 -55.78
N GLY A 136 20.54 -16.82 -55.43
CA GLY A 136 19.93 -15.49 -55.29
C GLY A 136 19.35 -14.98 -56.63
N PRO A 137 18.21 -14.26 -56.63
CA PRO A 137 17.55 -13.86 -57.87
C PRO A 137 18.40 -12.88 -58.67
N GLN A 138 18.88 -13.28 -59.86
CA GLN A 138 19.42 -12.36 -60.85
C GLN A 138 18.31 -11.40 -61.30
N ARG A 139 18.22 -10.24 -60.66
CA ARG A 139 17.34 -9.15 -61.09
C ARG A 139 17.94 -8.49 -62.32
N SER A 140 17.39 -8.82 -63.49
CA SER A 140 17.56 -8.03 -64.70
C SER A 140 16.93 -6.63 -64.50
N PRO A 141 17.56 -5.55 -64.98
CA PRO A 141 17.02 -4.21 -64.80
C PRO A 141 15.92 -3.98 -65.84
N THR A 142 14.67 -4.11 -65.45
CA THR A 142 13.57 -3.51 -66.21
C THR A 142 13.70 -1.99 -66.09
N ARG A 143 14.17 -1.35 -67.16
CA ARG A 143 14.20 0.11 -67.26
C ARG A 143 12.78 0.64 -67.10
N ILE A 144 12.57 1.40 -66.03
CA ILE A 144 11.38 2.20 -65.81
C ILE A 144 11.49 3.40 -66.76
N CYS A 145 10.57 3.53 -67.72
CA CYS A 145 10.40 4.77 -68.48
C CYS A 145 9.54 5.74 -67.67
N THR A 146 10.18 6.60 -66.88
CA THR A 146 9.50 7.80 -66.34
C THR A 146 9.54 8.91 -67.38
N LYS A 147 8.37 9.46 -67.72
CA LYS A 147 8.27 10.76 -68.39
C LYS A 147 8.33 11.85 -67.30
N PRO A 148 9.14 12.92 -67.46
CA PRO A 148 9.25 13.96 -66.46
C PRO A 148 8.04 14.91 -66.51
N LEU A 149 7.25 14.93 -65.43
CA LEU A 149 6.39 16.08 -65.11
C LEU A 149 7.22 17.10 -64.33
N LYS A 150 7.69 18.13 -65.04
CA LYS A 150 7.86 19.48 -64.47
C LYS A 150 6.45 19.96 -64.06
N LEU A 151 6.17 20.67 -62.97
CA LEU A 151 6.97 21.61 -62.20
C LEU A 151 6.20 21.97 -60.92
N SER A 152 6.98 22.41 -59.92
CA SER A 152 6.69 23.50 -58.98
C SER A 152 5.65 23.35 -57.87
N LYS A 153 6.11 23.78 -56.68
CA LYS A 153 5.37 24.20 -55.47
C LYS A 153 4.78 23.02 -54.68
N ILE A 154 5.25 22.65 -53.49
CA ILE A 154 5.51 23.46 -52.29
C ILE A 154 6.41 22.68 -51.30
N LYS A 155 7.38 23.39 -50.72
CA LYS A 155 7.84 23.31 -49.32
C LYS A 155 8.30 24.74 -48.97
N PRO A 156 8.46 25.17 -47.70
CA PRO A 156 8.37 24.42 -46.45
C PRO A 156 7.58 25.15 -45.33
N PHE A 157 7.24 24.47 -44.24
CA PHE A 157 7.15 25.05 -42.87
C PHE A 157 6.84 23.90 -41.89
N PHE A 158 7.83 23.21 -41.30
CA PHE A 158 8.50 23.48 -40.02
C PHE A 158 7.58 23.61 -38.79
N ASP A 159 7.72 22.58 -37.94
CA ASP A 159 7.81 22.56 -36.47
C ASP A 159 6.64 22.88 -35.53
N GLN A 160 6.74 22.12 -34.42
CA GLN A 160 6.43 22.50 -33.03
C GLN A 160 4.99 22.31 -32.57
N VAL A 161 4.76 21.32 -31.69
CA VAL A 161 4.30 21.62 -30.32
C VAL A 161 4.79 20.50 -29.39
N ASP A 162 5.60 20.97 -28.44
CA ASP A 162 6.13 20.30 -27.27
C ASP A 162 5.08 20.28 -26.13
N LEU A 163 5.24 19.32 -25.21
CA LEU A 163 4.98 19.40 -23.76
C LEU A 163 3.71 20.11 -23.24
N GLY A 164 2.85 19.38 -22.53
CA GLY A 164 1.83 20.07 -21.72
C GLY A 164 0.85 19.26 -20.90
N ARG A 165 1.34 18.60 -19.85
CA ARG A 165 0.80 18.70 -18.48
C ARG A 165 -0.74 18.57 -18.32
N PHE A 166 -1.17 17.37 -17.95
CA PHE A 166 -2.45 17.12 -17.29
C PHE A 166 -2.55 18.01 -16.03
N ILE A 167 -3.51 18.92 -16.01
CA ILE A 167 -3.98 19.62 -14.82
C ILE A 167 -5.41 19.16 -14.56
N GLU A 168 -5.61 18.57 -13.38
CA GLU A 168 -6.93 18.40 -12.77
C GLU A 168 -7.59 19.77 -12.53
N ALA A 169 -8.84 19.94 -12.95
CA ALA A 169 -9.86 20.54 -12.08
C ALA A 169 -11.28 20.32 -12.66
N PRO A 170 -12.28 20.13 -11.79
CA PRO A 170 -13.67 19.84 -12.15
C PRO A 170 -14.48 21.13 -12.32
N PHE A 171 -15.57 21.10 -13.08
CA PHE A 171 -16.89 21.58 -12.61
C PHE A 171 -18.01 21.36 -13.65
N ARG A 172 -19.09 20.79 -13.11
CA ARG A 172 -20.53 20.78 -13.43
C ARG A 172 -21.09 21.57 -14.63
N ASN A 173 -22.16 20.95 -15.14
CA ASN A 173 -23.36 21.48 -15.81
C ASN A 173 -23.31 21.70 -17.33
N LEU A 174 -24.18 20.90 -18.01
CA LEU A 174 -24.94 21.16 -19.24
C LEU A 174 -24.15 21.66 -20.47
N LYS A 175 -24.29 21.11 -21.67
CA LYS A 175 -25.54 20.73 -22.36
C LYS A 175 -25.12 19.88 -23.57
N LEU A 176 -25.69 18.70 -23.73
CA LEU A 176 -25.65 17.97 -25.00
C LEU A 176 -26.35 18.79 -26.09
N LYS A 177 -25.64 19.05 -27.19
CA LYS A 177 -26.25 19.43 -28.47
C LYS A 177 -25.40 18.85 -29.61
N LEU A 178 -25.78 17.67 -30.07
CA LEU A 178 -25.51 17.16 -31.42
C LEU A 178 -26.78 17.43 -32.25
N PRO A 179 -26.73 17.29 -33.57
CA PRO A 179 -25.74 17.73 -34.56
C PRO A 179 -26.42 18.65 -35.61
N SER A 180 -25.69 19.20 -36.56
CA SER A 180 -26.30 19.78 -37.77
C SER A 180 -25.39 19.59 -38.97
N ASN A 181 -25.73 18.56 -39.75
CA ASN A 181 -25.79 18.51 -41.20
C ASN A 181 -24.77 19.36 -42.00
N ALA A 182 -24.04 18.67 -42.87
CA ALA A 182 -24.23 18.70 -44.32
C ALA A 182 -22.88 18.54 -45.06
N TYR A 183 -22.66 17.36 -45.64
CA TYR A 183 -21.93 17.24 -46.91
C TYR A 183 -22.82 17.90 -47.99
N PRO A 184 -22.29 18.49 -49.09
CA PRO A 184 -21.65 17.69 -50.14
C PRO A 184 -20.53 18.35 -50.95
N MET A 185 -19.91 17.49 -51.76
CA MET A 185 -19.09 17.74 -52.96
C MET A 185 -19.40 19.04 -53.72
N ASN A 186 -18.35 19.62 -54.32
CA ASN A 186 -18.21 19.94 -55.75
C ASN A 186 -16.72 20.25 -56.01
N ARG A 187 -16.00 19.58 -56.94
CA ARG A 187 -16.06 19.63 -58.41
C ARG A 187 -15.85 21.04 -58.98
N CYS A 188 -14.65 21.30 -59.50
CA CYS A 188 -14.32 22.07 -60.72
C CYS A 188 -12.91 21.60 -61.15
N ARG A 189 -12.68 21.06 -62.35
CA ARG A 189 -12.82 21.62 -63.72
C ARG A 189 -11.73 22.66 -63.96
N GLY A 190 -10.82 22.35 -64.90
CA GLY A 190 -9.75 23.22 -65.38
C GLY A 190 -8.39 22.57 -65.23
#